data_AF-A0A1F8TZW2-F1
#
_entry.id   AF-A0A1F8TZW2-F1
#
_cell.length_a   1.000
_cell.length_b   1.000
_cell.length_c   1.000
_cell.angle_alpha   90.00
_cell.angle_beta   90.00
_cell.angle_gamma   90.00
#
_symmetry.space_group_name_H-M   'P 1'
#
loop_
_entity.id
_entity.type
_entity.pdbx_description
1 polymer ?
#
loop_
_entity_poly.entity_id
_entity_poly.type
_entity_poly.pdbx_seq_one_letter_code
_entity_poly.pdbx_strand_id
1 'polypeptide(L)'
;MAVERKQKENPKNVLPKSGLQKKELLKRKTPFSNTFVNPNGTFSTEVSSTPINYKNKSGNWRSVDNRLLAKSEGGYDYENAANAFRAKFAHNNFDGRLVRIELDLDQWIALHQLIVLHKQVPLRTIAYSIKA
;
A
#
# COMPACT_ATOMS: atom_id res chain seq x y z
N MET A 1 69.57 12.70 21.58
CA MET A 1 68.48 11.71 21.70
C MET A 1 67.19 12.37 21.25
N ALA A 2 66.62 11.97 20.11
CA ALA A 2 65.38 12.54 19.58
C ALA A 2 64.26 11.50 19.76
N VAL A 3 63.22 11.86 20.53
CA VAL A 3 62.06 11.01 20.79
C VAL A 3 61.10 11.14 19.61
N GLU A 4 60.93 10.04 18.89
CA GLU A 4 59.98 9.91 17.79
C GLU A 4 58.54 10.07 18.31
N ARG A 5 57.83 11.10 17.82
CA ARG A 5 56.42 11.32 18.14
C ARG A 5 55.58 10.32 17.35
N LYS A 6 55.17 9.21 17.99
CA LYS A 6 54.18 8.29 17.42
C LYS A 6 52.91 9.05 17.05
N GLN A 7 52.58 9.05 15.76
CA GLN A 7 51.33 9.57 15.23
C GLN A 7 50.20 8.68 15.78
N LYS A 8 49.30 9.25 16.59
CA LYS A 8 48.10 8.54 17.06
C LYS A 8 47.22 8.25 15.85
N GLU A 9 47.12 6.97 15.47
CA GLU A 9 46.11 6.54 14.51
C GLU A 9 44.72 6.91 15.04
N ASN A 10 43.99 7.69 14.25
CA ASN A 10 42.60 7.99 14.52
C ASN A 10 41.78 6.68 14.37
N PRO A 11 40.94 6.30 15.34
CA PRO A 11 40.15 5.07 15.23
C PRO A 11 39.18 5.17 14.05
N LYS A 12 39.24 4.19 13.14
CA LYS A 12 38.42 4.07 11.91
C LYS A 12 36.93 3.79 12.13
N ASN A 13 36.40 3.98 13.34
CA ASN A 13 34.97 3.84 13.62
C ASN A 13 34.39 5.16 14.14
N VAL A 14 34.18 6.10 13.22
CA VAL A 14 33.22 7.19 13.47
C VAL A 14 31.86 6.64 13.07
N LEU A 15 30.98 6.40 14.04
CA LEU A 15 29.56 6.14 13.76
C LEU A 15 29.04 7.28 12.87
N PRO A 16 28.37 6.98 11.74
CA PRO A 16 27.93 8.00 10.80
C PRO A 16 27.08 9.03 11.53
N LYS A 17 27.30 10.31 11.22
CA LYS A 17 26.52 11.44 11.76
C LYS A 17 25.03 11.11 11.65
N SER A 18 24.39 10.88 12.80
CA SER A 18 22.94 10.76 12.92
C SER A 18 22.32 12.07 12.43
N GLY A 19 21.73 12.06 11.22
CA GLY A 19 21.11 13.25 10.65
C GLY A 19 20.83 13.24 9.16
N LEU A 20 21.47 12.36 8.38
CA LEU A 20 21.13 12.21 6.95
C LEU A 20 20.17 11.02 6.79
N GLN A 21 18.95 11.29 6.35
CA GLN A 21 17.96 10.25 6.02
C GLN A 21 18.25 9.68 4.63
N LYS A 22 18.04 8.37 4.46
CA LYS A 22 18.07 7.74 3.13
C LYS A 22 16.98 8.35 2.24
N LYS A 23 17.25 8.53 0.94
CA LYS A 23 16.29 9.10 -0.02
C LYS A 23 15.82 8.04 -0.99
N GLU A 24 14.50 7.92 -1.17
CA GLU A 24 13.91 6.97 -2.12
C GLU A 24 14.19 7.36 -3.58
N LEU A 25 14.54 6.38 -4.40
CA LEU A 25 14.78 6.50 -5.83
C LEU A 25 13.53 6.05 -6.60
N LEU A 26 12.59 6.98 -6.83
CA LEU A 26 11.31 6.69 -7.50
C LEU A 26 11.46 6.02 -8.88
N LYS A 27 12.53 6.32 -9.62
CA LYS A 27 12.84 5.68 -10.92
C LYS A 27 13.18 4.19 -10.81
N ARG A 28 13.53 3.70 -9.61
CA ARG A 28 13.84 2.30 -9.30
C ARG A 28 12.75 1.63 -8.45
N LYS A 29 11.58 2.28 -8.29
CA LYS A 29 10.42 1.67 -7.64
C LYS A 29 9.83 0.59 -8.54
N THR A 30 9.50 -0.56 -7.97
CA THR A 30 8.85 -1.69 -8.65
C THR A 30 7.60 -2.12 -7.86
N PRO A 31 6.74 -3.02 -8.34
CA PRO A 31 5.64 -3.53 -7.52
C PRO A 31 6.11 -4.12 -6.18
N PHE A 32 7.30 -4.71 -6.13
CA PHE A 32 7.78 -5.50 -4.99
C PHE A 32 8.90 -4.82 -4.20
N SER A 33 9.37 -3.64 -4.61
CA SER A 33 10.55 -3.05 -3.98
C SER A 33 10.63 -1.53 -4.03
N ASN A 34 11.31 -0.99 -3.00
CA ASN A 34 11.73 0.41 -2.90
C ASN A 34 13.26 0.45 -2.77
N THR A 35 13.92 1.25 -3.61
CA THR A 35 15.38 1.43 -3.54
C THR A 35 15.68 2.83 -3.02
N PHE A 36 16.67 2.92 -2.14
CA PHE A 36 17.09 4.16 -1.49
C PHE A 36 18.56 4.42 -1.76
N VAL A 37 18.94 5.69 -1.87
CA VAL A 37 20.32 6.13 -1.73
C VAL A 37 20.57 6.50 -0.27
N ASN A 38 21.60 5.90 0.32
CA ASN A 38 22.02 6.15 1.68
C ASN A 38 22.91 7.41 1.75
N PRO A 39 23.05 8.04 2.92
CA PRO A 39 23.89 9.22 3.09
C PRO A 39 25.34 9.07 2.64
N ASN A 40 25.89 7.87 2.74
CA ASN A 40 27.25 7.51 2.32
C ASN A 40 27.36 7.14 0.84
N GLY A 41 26.30 7.33 0.04
CA GLY A 41 26.27 7.05 -1.39
C GLY A 41 26.02 5.58 -1.75
N THR A 42 25.93 4.67 -0.79
CA THR A 42 25.53 3.28 -1.07
C THR A 42 24.03 3.17 -1.34
N PHE A 43 23.58 2.02 -1.85
CA PHE A 43 22.16 1.76 -2.09
C PHE A 43 21.65 0.68 -1.14
N SER A 44 20.40 0.85 -0.70
CA SER A 44 19.65 -0.18 0.02
C SER A 44 18.33 -0.43 -0.73
N THR A 45 17.94 -1.69 -0.86
CA THR A 45 16.66 -2.07 -1.46
C THR A 45 15.85 -2.87 -0.45
N GLU A 46 14.63 -2.42 -0.21
CA GLU A 46 13.62 -3.16 0.54
C GLU A 46 12.79 -3.97 -0.44
N VAL A 47 12.63 -5.26 -0.19
CA VAL A 47 11.92 -6.21 -1.07
C VAL A 47 10.81 -6.90 -0.29
N SER A 48 9.68 -7.12 -0.94
CA SER A 48 8.50 -7.80 -0.39
C SER A 48 8.11 -9.00 -1.25
N SER A 49 7.53 -10.03 -0.63
CA SER A 49 6.94 -11.17 -1.34
C SER A 49 5.61 -10.84 -2.01
N THR A 50 4.95 -9.75 -1.58
CA THR A 50 3.71 -9.25 -2.16
C THR A 50 3.89 -7.84 -2.72
N PRO A 51 3.08 -7.41 -3.71
CA PRO A 51 3.14 -6.05 -4.22
C PRO A 51 2.89 -5.02 -3.12
N ILE A 52 3.81 -4.07 -2.97
CA ILE A 52 3.76 -2.92 -2.05
C ILE A 52 3.60 -1.59 -2.78
N ASN A 53 3.72 -1.60 -4.11
CA ASN A 53 3.53 -0.44 -4.97
C ASN A 53 2.63 -0.80 -6.15
N TYR A 54 1.96 0.20 -6.71
CA TYR A 54 1.13 0.09 -7.91
C TYR A 54 1.38 1.28 -8.84
N LYS A 55 1.06 1.12 -10.12
CA LYS A 55 1.01 2.26 -11.04
C LYS A 55 -0.38 2.88 -10.99
N ASN A 56 -0.44 4.19 -10.75
CA ASN A 56 -1.70 4.93 -10.87
C ASN A 56 -2.10 5.11 -12.35
N LYS A 57 -3.29 5.69 -12.59
CA LYS A 57 -3.81 5.94 -13.94
C LYS A 57 -2.89 6.79 -14.83
N SER A 58 -2.02 7.61 -14.24
CA SER A 58 -1.02 8.41 -14.96
C SER A 58 0.30 7.66 -15.21
N GLY A 59 0.37 6.37 -14.88
CA GLY A 59 1.57 5.54 -15.03
C GLY A 59 2.63 5.73 -13.95
N ASN A 60 2.37 6.56 -12.93
CA ASN A 60 3.31 6.85 -11.86
C ASN A 60 3.23 5.79 -10.76
N TRP A 61 4.38 5.33 -10.27
CA TRP A 61 4.43 4.45 -9.11
C TRP A 61 3.97 5.16 -7.85
N ARG A 62 3.10 4.50 -7.08
CA ARG A 62 2.60 4.91 -5.77
C ARG A 62 2.69 3.72 -4.82
N SER A 63 2.90 3.99 -3.54
CA SER A 63 2.83 2.95 -2.52
C SER A 63 1.39 2.54 -2.28
N VAL A 64 1.16 1.26 -2.02
CA VAL A 64 -0.13 0.76 -1.54
C VAL A 64 -0.36 1.25 -0.11
N ASP A 65 -1.55 1.78 0.14
CA ASP A 65 -2.05 2.23 1.43
C ASP A 65 -3.50 1.76 1.58
N ASN A 66 -3.70 0.71 2.39
CA ASN A 66 -5.01 0.10 2.63
C ASN A 66 -5.70 0.64 3.88
N ARG A 67 -5.22 1.75 4.47
CA ARG A 67 -5.95 2.42 5.55
C ARG A 67 -7.31 2.89 5.02
N LEU A 68 -8.34 2.76 5.84
CA LEU A 68 -9.67 3.27 5.54
C LEU A 68 -9.75 4.75 5.87
N LEU A 69 -10.15 5.56 4.90
CA LEU A 69 -10.42 6.97 5.05
C LEU A 69 -11.93 7.18 5.06
N ALA A 70 -12.43 8.01 5.97
CA ALA A 70 -13.82 8.43 5.96
C ALA A 70 -14.10 9.23 4.68
N LYS A 71 -15.00 8.74 3.85
CA LYS A 71 -15.38 9.33 2.57
C LYS A 71 -16.79 8.88 2.20
N SER A 72 -17.76 9.76 2.42
CA SER A 72 -19.16 9.47 2.10
C SER A 72 -19.46 9.72 0.62
N GLU A 73 -19.67 8.64 -0.13
CA GLU A 73 -20.01 8.68 -1.56
C GLU A 73 -20.87 7.46 -1.93
N GLY A 74 -22.03 7.70 -2.55
CA GLY A 74 -22.85 6.63 -3.15
C GLY A 74 -23.33 5.54 -2.18
N GLY A 75 -23.56 5.90 -0.90
CA GLY A 75 -23.98 4.96 0.14
C GLY A 75 -22.84 4.14 0.77
N TYR A 76 -21.59 4.58 0.57
CA TYR A 76 -20.41 4.08 1.27
C TYR A 76 -19.79 5.21 2.08
N ASP A 77 -19.21 4.88 3.24
CA ASP A 77 -18.68 5.85 4.21
C ASP A 77 -17.17 5.76 4.37
N TYR A 78 -16.54 4.71 3.84
CA TYR A 78 -15.10 4.53 3.88
C TYR A 78 -14.54 4.10 2.53
N GLU A 79 -13.32 4.52 2.23
CA GLU A 79 -12.55 4.11 1.05
C GLU A 79 -11.09 3.81 1.43
N ASN A 80 -10.44 2.85 0.76
CA ASN A 80 -9.00 2.66 0.92
C ASN A 80 -8.19 3.88 0.42
N ALA A 81 -7.12 4.23 1.13
CA ALA A 81 -6.37 5.44 0.85
C ALA A 81 -5.68 5.47 -0.52
N ALA A 82 -4.97 4.40 -0.92
CA ALA A 82 -4.29 4.31 -2.21
C ALA A 82 -4.02 2.86 -2.62
N ASN A 83 -4.62 2.40 -3.72
CA ASN A 83 -4.29 1.09 -4.30
C ASN A 83 -4.60 1.10 -5.81
N ALA A 84 -4.26 0.02 -6.51
CA ALA A 84 -4.60 -0.20 -7.92
C ALA A 84 -6.12 -0.27 -8.15
N PHE A 85 -6.88 -0.61 -7.10
CA PHE A 85 -8.33 -0.64 -7.06
C PHE A 85 -8.85 0.32 -5.98
N ARG A 86 -10.14 0.67 -6.07
CA ARG A 86 -10.86 1.34 -4.98
C ARG A 86 -11.78 0.34 -4.29
N ALA A 87 -11.68 0.24 -2.98
CA ALA A 87 -12.60 -0.52 -2.14
C ALA A 87 -13.37 0.46 -1.26
N LYS A 88 -14.69 0.49 -1.44
CA LYS A 88 -15.63 1.32 -0.70
C LYS A 88 -16.42 0.45 0.27
N PHE A 89 -16.61 0.93 1.49
CA PHE A 89 -17.29 0.21 2.57
C PHE A 89 -18.42 1.06 3.14
N ALA A 90 -19.60 0.47 3.27
CA ALA A 90 -20.72 1.10 3.95
C ALA A 90 -20.49 1.08 5.47
N HIS A 91 -21.00 2.07 6.20
CA HIS A 91 -20.91 2.07 7.66
C HIS A 91 -21.67 0.90 8.29
N ASN A 92 -22.76 0.47 7.65
CA ASN A 92 -23.55 -0.70 8.00
C ASN A 92 -24.19 -1.29 6.73
N ASN A 93 -24.96 -2.36 6.91
CA ASN A 93 -25.61 -3.12 5.84
C ASN A 93 -27.13 -2.98 5.82
N PHE A 94 -27.72 -1.97 6.47
CA PHE A 94 -29.18 -1.81 6.52
C PHE A 94 -29.79 -1.57 5.15
N ASP A 95 -29.05 -0.92 4.25
CA ASP A 95 -29.46 -0.69 2.86
C ASP A 95 -29.02 -1.83 1.91
N GLY A 96 -28.61 -2.97 2.47
CA GLY A 96 -28.15 -4.15 1.73
C GLY A 96 -26.75 -4.01 1.11
N ARG A 97 -26.12 -2.84 1.12
CA ARG A 97 -24.74 -2.62 0.64
C ARG A 97 -23.72 -3.01 1.71
N LEU A 98 -22.59 -3.58 1.32
CA LEU A 98 -21.48 -3.87 2.24
C LEU A 98 -20.17 -3.30 1.68
N VAL A 99 -19.74 -3.83 0.55
CA VAL A 99 -18.44 -3.51 -0.05
C VAL A 99 -18.59 -3.37 -1.55
N ARG A 100 -17.95 -2.37 -2.13
CA ARG A 100 -17.77 -2.25 -3.58
C ARG A 100 -16.29 -2.13 -3.90
N ILE A 101 -15.81 -3.01 -4.76
CA ILE A 101 -14.45 -2.99 -5.31
C ILE A 101 -14.54 -2.54 -6.76
N GLU A 102 -13.97 -1.38 -7.07
CA GLU A 102 -13.85 -0.84 -8.42
C GLU A 102 -12.44 -1.15 -8.93
N LEU A 103 -12.37 -1.94 -10.01
CA LEU A 103 -11.10 -2.34 -10.65
C LEU A 103 -10.64 -1.25 -11.62
N ASP A 104 -11.59 -0.65 -12.34
CA ASP A 104 -11.38 0.51 -13.22
C ASP A 104 -12.62 1.42 -13.23
N LEU A 105 -12.87 2.14 -14.33
CA LEU A 105 -14.04 3.03 -14.44
C LEU A 105 -15.35 2.28 -14.67
N ASP A 106 -15.29 1.10 -15.29
CA ASP A 106 -16.45 0.37 -15.79
C ASP A 106 -16.64 -0.98 -15.05
N GLN A 107 -15.54 -1.56 -14.59
CA GLN A 107 -15.53 -2.85 -13.91
C GLN A 107 -15.54 -2.71 -12.40
N TRP A 108 -16.55 -3.32 -11.77
CA TRP A 108 -16.65 -3.40 -10.31
C TRP A 108 -17.32 -4.69 -9.84
N ILE A 109 -17.00 -5.08 -8.61
CA ILE A 109 -17.62 -6.17 -7.86
C ILE A 109 -18.25 -5.53 -6.62
N ALA A 110 -19.53 -5.80 -6.33
CA ALA A 110 -20.10 -5.39 -5.06
C ALA A 110 -20.73 -6.55 -4.32
N LEU A 111 -20.46 -6.57 -3.02
CA LEU A 111 -21.05 -7.46 -2.06
C LEU A 111 -22.23 -6.74 -1.44
N HIS A 112 -23.38 -7.37 -1.57
CA HIS A 112 -24.60 -6.98 -0.90
C HIS A 112 -24.97 -8.09 0.08
N GLN A 113 -25.58 -7.74 1.21
CA GLN A 113 -26.14 -8.76 2.09
C GLN A 113 -27.35 -9.40 1.42
N LEU A 114 -27.39 -10.75 1.41
CA LEU A 114 -28.62 -11.49 1.15
C LEU A 114 -29.40 -11.58 2.47
N ILE A 115 -30.57 -10.94 2.56
CA ILE A 115 -31.49 -11.22 3.67
C ILE A 115 -32.07 -12.61 3.40
N VAL A 116 -31.52 -13.64 4.07
CA VAL A 116 -32.17 -14.95 4.13
C VAL A 116 -33.31 -14.83 5.13
N LEU A 117 -34.53 -14.54 4.64
CA LEU A 117 -35.75 -14.68 5.43
C LEU A 117 -35.88 -16.16 5.81
N HIS A 118 -35.64 -16.47 7.08
CA HIS A 118 -35.62 -17.84 7.55
C HIS A 118 -37.03 -18.44 7.56
N LYS A 119 -37.41 -19.15 6.49
CA LYS A 119 -38.14 -20.42 6.54
C LYS A 119 -37.69 -21.34 5.40
N GLN A 120 -36.79 -22.24 5.76
CA GLN A 120 -36.47 -23.58 5.22
C GLN A 120 -35.97 -23.73 3.75
N VAL A 121 -34.93 -24.58 3.65
CA VAL A 121 -34.29 -25.26 2.48
C VAL A 121 -33.21 -24.46 1.69
N PRO A 122 -32.20 -25.12 1.08
CA PRO A 122 -30.82 -25.11 1.54
C PRO A 122 -29.87 -24.30 0.64
N LEU A 123 -28.69 -24.04 1.18
CA LEU A 123 -27.60 -23.23 0.60
C LEU A 123 -27.27 -23.57 -0.86
N ARG A 124 -27.22 -22.52 -1.69
CA ARG A 124 -26.13 -22.16 -2.62
C ARG A 124 -26.63 -21.06 -3.55
N THR A 125 -26.02 -19.87 -3.49
CA THR A 125 -25.74 -19.02 -4.67
C THR A 125 -24.89 -17.85 -4.21
N ILE A 126 -23.67 -17.77 -4.73
CA ILE A 126 -22.89 -16.52 -4.72
C ILE A 126 -23.27 -15.81 -6.02
N ALA A 127 -24.00 -14.70 -5.95
CA ALA A 127 -24.32 -13.90 -7.13
C ALA A 127 -23.26 -12.80 -7.29
N TYR A 128 -22.40 -12.94 -8.30
CA TYR A 128 -21.58 -11.84 -8.82
C TYR A 128 -22.25 -11.29 -10.07
N SER A 129 -22.37 -9.97 -10.18
CA SER A 129 -22.77 -9.31 -11.43
C SER A 129 -21.54 -8.72 -12.08
N ILE A 130 -21.24 -9.18 -13.30
CA ILE A 130 -20.21 -8.61 -14.18
C ILE A 130 -20.96 -7.82 -15.25
N LYS A 131 -20.78 -6.50 -15.30
CA LYS A 131 -21.15 -5.72 -16.48
C LYS A 131 -19.92 -5.56 -17.37
N ALA A 132 -20.06 -5.98 -18.62
CA ALA A 132 -19.10 -5.80 -19.70
C ALA A 132 -19.18 -4.39 -20.29
#